data_AF-A0A9Q0QBR0-F1
#
_entry.id   AF-A0A9Q0QBR0-F1
#
_cell.length_a   1.000
_cell.length_b   1.000
_cell.length_c   1.000
_cell.angle_alpha   90.00
_cell.angle_beta   90.00
_cell.angle_gamma   90.00
#
_symmetry.space_group_name_H-M   'P 1'
#
loop_
_entity.id
_entity.type
_entity.pdbx_description
1 polymer ?
#
loop_
_entity_poly.entity_id
_entity_poly.type
_entity_poly.pdbx_seq_one_letter_code
_entity_poly.pdbx_strand_id
1 'polypeptide(L)'
;MSSESSQPLTHSLTLPTQLDQPIQIIAAPGVSDSQFRTAIESSLFKQWLKNLESENGILATGSFLLKQVLVQGVDMFGQRMGFLKFKADIFNKETGVKIPGVVFARGPAVTVLILLDSEGETYAVLTEQVRVPTGRLVLELPAGMLDADKGDFVGTAVREVEEETGIHLTLGDMVDLTAFLDPSTGGRVFPSP
;
A
#
# COMPACT_ATOMS: atom_id res chain seq x y z
N MET A 1 -16.80 34.58 -17.11
CA MET A 1 -16.13 33.28 -17.31
C MET A 1 -16.87 32.26 -16.45
N SER A 2 -17.91 31.66 -17.03
CA SER A 2 -18.78 30.71 -16.37
C SER A 2 -17.99 29.43 -16.11
N SER A 3 -17.71 29.09 -14.85
CA SER A 3 -17.16 27.79 -14.49
C SER A 3 -18.25 26.75 -14.74
N GLU A 4 -18.26 26.13 -15.92
CA GLU A 4 -19.03 24.92 -16.13
C GLU A 4 -18.54 23.89 -15.11
N SER A 5 -19.35 23.68 -14.09
CA SER A 5 -19.21 22.60 -13.13
C SER A 5 -19.38 21.29 -13.90
N SER A 6 -18.29 20.78 -14.48
CA SER A 6 -18.22 19.44 -15.02
C SER A 6 -18.68 18.49 -13.92
N GLN A 7 -19.69 17.67 -14.19
CA GLN A 7 -20.13 16.67 -13.22
C GLN A 7 -18.93 15.81 -12.83
N PRO A 8 -18.74 15.51 -11.53
CA PRO A 8 -17.62 14.68 -11.10
C PRO A 8 -17.73 13.30 -11.74
N LEU A 9 -16.60 12.72 -12.14
CA LEU A 9 -16.58 11.37 -12.67
C LEU A 9 -16.98 10.40 -11.57
N THR A 10 -17.91 9.50 -11.86
CA THR A 10 -18.43 8.54 -10.89
C THR A 10 -18.40 7.13 -11.44
N HIS A 11 -18.14 6.15 -10.57
CA HIS A 11 -18.23 4.73 -10.86
C HIS A 11 -18.92 4.02 -9.70
N SER A 12 -19.92 3.18 -10.01
CA SER A 12 -20.65 2.41 -9.01
C SER A 12 -20.09 1.00 -8.95
N LEU A 13 -19.79 0.52 -7.74
CA LEU A 13 -19.28 -0.83 -7.50
C LEU A 13 -20.12 -1.53 -6.43
N THR A 14 -20.52 -2.78 -6.68
CA THR A 14 -21.18 -3.61 -5.67
C THR A 14 -20.14 -4.52 -5.01
N LEU A 15 -20.04 -4.43 -3.68
CA LEU A 15 -19.17 -5.31 -2.90
C LEU A 15 -19.93 -6.57 -2.47
N PRO A 16 -19.30 -7.76 -2.45
CA PRO A 16 -19.86 -8.97 -1.87
C PRO A 16 -20.45 -8.80 -0.47
N THR A 17 -19.79 -8.00 0.38
CA THR A 17 -20.24 -7.69 1.74
C THR A 17 -21.39 -6.68 1.82
N GLN A 18 -21.76 -6.05 0.69
CA GLN A 18 -22.75 -4.96 0.60
C GLN A 18 -23.62 -5.03 -0.67
N LEU A 19 -24.24 -6.18 -0.93
CA LEU A 19 -25.01 -6.42 -2.17
C LEU A 19 -26.14 -5.41 -2.40
N ASP A 20 -26.83 -5.00 -1.33
CA ASP A 20 -27.99 -4.10 -1.42
C ASP A 20 -27.62 -2.62 -1.48
N GLN A 21 -26.34 -2.27 -1.32
CA GLN A 21 -25.87 -0.89 -1.24
C GLN A 21 -24.56 -0.71 -2.02
N PRO A 22 -24.64 -0.47 -3.35
CA PRO A 22 -23.48 -0.19 -4.17
C PRO A 22 -22.72 1.04 -3.66
N ILE A 23 -21.40 0.92 -3.59
CA ILE A 23 -20.51 2.03 -3.22
C ILE A 23 -20.32 2.95 -4.41
N GLN A 24 -20.20 4.25 -4.15
CA GLN A 24 -19.85 5.24 -5.17
C GLN A 24 -18.37 5.56 -5.10
N ILE A 25 -17.67 5.44 -6.22
CA ILE A 25 -16.30 5.92 -6.40
C ILE A 25 -16.39 7.21 -7.19
N ILE A 26 -15.75 8.28 -6.72
CA ILE A 26 -15.87 9.62 -7.28
C ILE A 26 -14.47 10.21 -7.49
N ALA A 27 -14.27 10.90 -8.60
CA ALA A 27 -13.06 11.67 -8.86
C ALA A 27 -13.14 13.06 -8.20
N ALA A 28 -12.10 13.46 -7.48
CA ALA A 28 -11.93 14.84 -7.04
C ALA A 28 -11.65 15.77 -8.23
N PRO A 29 -11.90 17.09 -8.09
CA PRO A 29 -11.51 18.06 -9.12
C PRO A 29 -10.02 17.94 -9.48
N GLY A 30 -9.73 17.92 -10.78
CA GLY A 30 -8.36 17.81 -11.30
C GLY A 30 -7.89 16.38 -11.59
N VAL A 31 -8.61 15.35 -11.15
CA VAL A 31 -8.34 13.97 -11.59
C VAL A 31 -8.95 13.78 -12.99
N SER A 32 -8.11 13.47 -13.97
CA SER A 32 -8.57 13.21 -15.33
C SER A 32 -9.36 11.90 -15.41
N ASP A 33 -10.14 11.75 -16.48
CA ASP A 33 -10.87 10.51 -16.71
C ASP A 33 -9.94 9.30 -16.94
N SER A 34 -8.80 9.47 -17.60
CA SER A 34 -7.80 8.41 -17.72
C SER A 34 -7.21 8.02 -16.35
N GLN A 35 -6.83 9.00 -15.53
CA GLN A 35 -6.32 8.76 -14.18
C GLN A 35 -7.36 8.06 -13.31
N PHE A 36 -8.63 8.48 -13.39
CA PHE A 36 -9.72 7.88 -12.64
C PHE A 36 -9.93 6.41 -13.00
N ARG A 37 -9.93 6.10 -14.31
CA ARG A 37 -10.02 4.71 -14.79
C ARG A 37 -8.82 3.88 -14.34
N THR A 38 -7.60 4.39 -14.51
CA THR A 38 -6.37 3.74 -14.02
C THR A 38 -6.43 3.48 -12.52
N ALA A 39 -6.92 4.42 -11.72
CA ALA A 39 -7.06 4.25 -10.27
C ALA A 39 -7.98 3.09 -9.91
N ILE A 40 -9.19 3.04 -10.48
CA ILE A 40 -10.19 1.99 -10.20
C ILE A 40 -9.69 0.62 -10.67
N GLU A 41 -9.01 0.57 -11.81
CA GLU A 41 -8.53 -0.68 -12.40
C GLU A 41 -7.23 -1.18 -11.78
N SER A 42 -6.53 -0.34 -11.01
CA SER A 42 -5.25 -0.66 -10.41
C SER A 42 -5.30 -1.83 -9.43
N SER A 43 -4.20 -2.58 -9.35
CA SER A 43 -3.99 -3.61 -8.33
C SER A 43 -3.98 -3.01 -6.92
N LEU A 44 -3.47 -1.78 -6.74
CA LEU A 44 -3.49 -1.09 -5.45
C LEU A 44 -4.92 -0.90 -4.91
N PHE A 45 -5.83 -0.40 -5.73
CA PHE A 45 -7.21 -0.15 -5.33
C PHE A 45 -7.98 -1.45 -5.12
N LYS A 46 -7.85 -2.40 -6.06
CA LYS A 46 -8.51 -3.70 -5.98
C LYS A 46 -8.04 -4.52 -4.77
N GLN A 47 -6.74 -4.51 -4.47
CA GLN A 47 -6.20 -5.21 -3.30
C GLN A 47 -6.67 -4.55 -2.00
N TRP A 48 -6.75 -3.22 -1.95
CA TRP A 48 -7.33 -2.53 -0.79
C TRP A 48 -8.78 -2.97 -0.56
N LEU A 49 -9.64 -2.97 -1.59
CA LEU A 49 -11.01 -3.46 -1.48
C LEU A 49 -11.07 -4.91 -1.00
N LYS A 50 -10.27 -5.80 -1.60
CA LYS A 50 -10.17 -7.20 -1.20
C LYS A 50 -9.78 -7.35 0.28
N ASN A 51 -8.85 -6.52 0.77
CA ASN A 51 -8.43 -6.56 2.17
C ASN A 51 -9.55 -6.13 3.12
N LEU A 52 -10.40 -5.17 2.73
CA LEU A 52 -11.57 -4.78 3.52
C LEU A 52 -12.52 -5.94 3.77
N GLU A 53 -12.65 -6.85 2.80
CA GLU A 53 -13.57 -7.99 2.80
C GLU A 53 -12.91 -9.31 3.23
N SER A 54 -11.58 -9.33 3.41
CA SER A 54 -10.85 -10.50 3.90
C SER A 54 -11.30 -10.93 5.30
N GLU A 55 -10.94 -12.13 5.76
CA GLU A 55 -11.34 -12.66 7.09
C GLU A 55 -11.07 -11.69 8.25
N ASN A 56 -9.94 -10.98 8.21
CA ASN A 56 -9.56 -9.96 9.20
C ASN A 56 -9.86 -8.53 8.73
N GLY A 57 -10.61 -8.38 7.65
CA GLY A 57 -10.98 -7.11 7.04
C GLY A 57 -12.05 -6.37 7.83
N ILE A 58 -12.03 -5.04 7.77
CA ILE A 58 -12.95 -4.20 8.55
C ILE A 58 -14.42 -4.35 8.15
N LEU A 59 -14.72 -4.84 6.93
CA LEU A 59 -16.09 -5.13 6.48
C LEU A 59 -16.51 -6.58 6.74
N ALA A 60 -15.59 -7.46 7.16
CA ALA A 60 -15.83 -8.90 7.29
C ALA A 60 -16.95 -9.27 8.26
N THR A 61 -17.02 -8.58 9.40
CA THR A 61 -18.03 -8.83 10.43
C THR A 61 -19.38 -8.18 10.13
N GLY A 62 -19.46 -7.35 9.07
CA GLY A 62 -20.63 -6.55 8.76
C GLY A 62 -20.86 -5.36 9.72
N SER A 63 -20.00 -5.14 10.72
CA SER A 63 -20.12 -4.05 11.70
C SER A 63 -19.84 -2.67 11.11
N PHE A 64 -19.10 -2.63 9.99
CA PHE A 64 -18.78 -1.42 9.26
C PHE A 64 -19.40 -1.43 7.86
N LEU A 65 -19.51 -0.23 7.27
CA LEU A 65 -20.06 -0.01 5.94
C LEU A 65 -19.19 1.00 5.20
N LEU A 66 -18.71 0.65 4.01
CA LEU A 66 -18.11 1.60 3.07
C LEU A 66 -19.22 2.22 2.21
N LYS A 67 -19.39 3.54 2.24
CA LYS A 67 -20.41 4.23 1.42
C LYS A 67 -19.85 4.81 0.13
N GLN A 68 -18.64 5.37 0.20
CA GLN A 68 -18.06 6.12 -0.89
C GLN A 68 -16.53 6.06 -0.85
N VAL A 69 -15.92 6.16 -2.01
CA VAL A 69 -14.49 6.45 -2.16
C VAL A 69 -14.33 7.72 -3.00
N LEU A 70 -13.59 8.70 -2.50
CA LEU A 70 -13.16 9.87 -3.25
C LEU A 70 -11.70 9.71 -3.67
N VAL A 71 -11.45 9.48 -4.97
CA VAL A 71 -10.11 9.48 -5.56
C VAL A 71 -9.60 10.91 -5.60
N GLN A 72 -8.56 11.20 -4.82
CA GLN A 72 -8.03 12.55 -4.63
C GLN A 72 -6.85 12.86 -5.56
N GLY A 73 -6.08 11.83 -5.95
CA GLY A 73 -4.90 12.03 -6.79
C GLY A 73 -4.27 10.72 -7.23
N VAL A 74 -3.65 10.76 -8.40
CA VAL A 74 -2.96 9.65 -9.03
C VAL A 74 -1.61 10.15 -9.51
N ASP A 75 -0.53 9.58 -8.99
CA ASP A 75 0.83 9.86 -9.42
C ASP A 75 1.28 8.82 -10.44
N MET A 76 1.69 9.27 -11.63
CA MET A 76 2.11 8.40 -12.73
C MET A 76 3.64 8.40 -12.85
N PHE A 77 4.23 7.22 -12.97
CA PHE A 77 5.65 7.01 -13.26
C PHE A 77 5.80 6.49 -14.68
N GLY A 78 5.88 7.43 -15.63
CA GLY A 78 5.74 7.12 -17.04
C GLY A 78 4.32 6.61 -17.33
N GLN A 79 4.21 5.38 -17.83
CA GLN A 79 2.92 4.74 -18.13
C GLN A 79 2.33 3.95 -16.96
N ARG A 80 3.11 3.73 -15.90
CA ARG A 80 2.69 2.95 -14.73
C ARG A 80 2.13 3.88 -13.66
N MET A 81 1.03 3.47 -13.03
CA MET A 81 0.54 4.16 -11.83
C MET A 81 1.50 3.89 -10.66
N GLY A 82 2.05 4.97 -10.10
CA GLY A 82 2.97 4.90 -8.96
C GLY A 82 2.22 4.93 -7.64
N PHE A 83 1.50 6.03 -7.38
CA PHE A 83 0.78 6.22 -6.12
C PHE A 83 -0.69 6.57 -6.35
N LEU A 84 -1.53 6.18 -5.40
CA LEU A 84 -2.94 6.49 -5.39
C LEU A 84 -3.34 7.06 -4.04
N LYS A 85 -3.92 8.26 -4.05
CA LYS A 85 -4.47 8.90 -2.85
C LYS A 85 -5.98 8.95 -2.94
N PHE A 86 -6.66 8.47 -1.90
CA PHE A 86 -8.11 8.52 -1.83
C PHE A 86 -8.62 8.62 -0.39
N LYS A 87 -9.90 8.98 -0.26
CA LYS A 87 -10.62 9.00 1.00
C LYS A 87 -11.77 8.01 0.95
N ALA A 88 -11.79 7.06 1.87
CA ALA A 88 -12.85 6.10 2.06
C ALA A 88 -13.82 6.57 3.16
N ASP A 89 -15.10 6.53 2.85
CA ASP A 89 -16.17 6.91 3.75
C ASP A 89 -16.74 5.67 4.43
N ILE A 90 -16.09 5.27 5.53
CA ILE A 90 -16.42 4.07 6.29
C ILE A 90 -17.08 4.43 7.61
N PHE A 91 -18.20 3.77 7.92
CA PHE A 91 -19.03 4.03 9.08
C PHE A 91 -19.21 2.77 9.90
N ASN A 92 -19.12 2.89 11.23
CA ASN A 92 -19.62 1.86 12.14
C ASN A 92 -21.16 1.90 12.11
N LYS A 93 -21.81 0.77 11.82
CA LYS A 93 -23.27 0.71 11.62
C LYS A 93 -24.07 0.93 12.91
N GLU A 94 -23.53 0.50 14.05
CA GLU A 94 -24.21 0.61 15.34
C GLU A 94 -24.20 2.05 15.84
N THR A 95 -23.04 2.70 15.80
CA THR A 95 -22.85 4.06 16.32
C THR A 95 -23.14 5.16 15.28
N GLY A 96 -23.14 4.81 13.99
CA GLY A 96 -23.20 5.77 12.89
C GLY A 96 -21.94 6.63 12.73
N VAL A 97 -20.89 6.39 13.53
CA VAL A 97 -19.67 7.18 13.54
C VAL A 97 -18.80 6.81 12.33
N LYS A 98 -18.30 7.84 11.65
CA LYS A 98 -17.32 7.71 10.57
C LYS A 98 -15.93 7.49 11.14
N ILE A 99 -15.23 6.47 10.67
CA ILE A 99 -13.81 6.25 11.02
C ILE A 99 -12.89 7.02 10.05
N PRO A 100 -11.66 7.38 10.47
CA PRO A 100 -10.67 7.95 9.56
C PRO A 100 -10.40 7.00 8.38
N GLY A 101 -10.49 7.52 7.16
CA GLY A 101 -10.37 6.72 5.93
C GLY A 101 -9.49 7.37 4.88
N VAL A 102 -8.49 8.16 5.28
CA VAL A 102 -7.50 8.69 4.32
C VAL A 102 -6.52 7.57 3.98
N VAL A 103 -6.38 7.28 2.69
CA VAL A 103 -5.52 6.21 2.20
C VAL A 103 -4.52 6.78 1.20
N PHE A 104 -3.25 6.48 1.42
CA PHE A 104 -2.17 6.67 0.44
C PHE A 104 -1.61 5.28 0.08
N ALA A 105 -2.05 4.76 -1.05
CA ALA A 105 -1.64 3.46 -1.55
C ALA A 105 -0.40 3.60 -2.42
N ARG A 106 0.71 2.99 -1.97
CA ARG A 106 1.96 2.87 -2.72
C ARG A 106 2.29 1.45 -3.19
N GLY A 107 1.62 0.45 -2.61
CA GLY A 107 1.96 -0.98 -2.81
C GLY A 107 2.84 -1.53 -1.69
N PRO A 108 3.11 -2.84 -1.70
CA PRO A 108 3.97 -3.48 -0.72
C PRO A 108 5.45 -3.15 -0.98
N ALA A 109 6.25 -3.21 0.08
CA ALA A 109 7.67 -2.95 0.04
C ALA A 109 8.42 -4.04 0.82
N VAL A 110 9.68 -4.24 0.48
CA VAL A 110 10.61 -5.15 1.17
C VAL A 110 11.84 -4.37 1.61
N THR A 111 12.42 -4.77 2.73
CA THR A 111 13.76 -4.35 3.16
C THR A 111 14.58 -5.59 3.49
N VAL A 112 15.89 -5.51 3.29
CA VAL A 112 16.80 -6.64 3.52
C VAL A 112 17.80 -6.24 4.59
N LEU A 113 17.85 -7.01 5.67
CA LEU A 113 18.91 -6.93 6.66
C LEU A 113 20.07 -7.81 6.22
N ILE A 114 21.19 -7.19 5.86
CA ILE A 114 22.42 -7.88 5.49
C ILE A 114 23.38 -7.79 6.66
N LEU A 115 23.76 -8.94 7.20
CA LEU A 115 24.79 -9.06 8.23
C LEU A 115 26.10 -9.53 7.60
N LEU A 116 27.17 -8.78 7.83
CA LEU A 116 28.51 -9.09 7.35
C LEU A 116 29.39 -9.45 8.56
N ASP A 117 29.82 -10.70 8.63
CA ASP A 117 30.80 -11.14 9.61
C ASP A 117 32.22 -10.94 9.07
N SER A 118 33.03 -10.15 9.76
CA SER A 118 34.42 -9.86 9.37
C SER A 118 35.29 -9.65 10.60
N GLU A 119 36.44 -10.32 10.64
CA GLU A 119 37.45 -10.17 11.71
C GLU A 119 36.92 -10.40 13.13
N GLY A 120 35.89 -11.25 13.29
CA GLY A 120 35.28 -11.57 14.59
C GLY A 120 34.19 -10.59 15.03
N GLU A 121 33.83 -9.63 14.19
CA GLU A 121 32.76 -8.65 14.43
C GLU A 121 31.65 -8.80 13.37
N THR A 122 30.40 -8.52 13.77
CA THR A 122 29.23 -8.54 12.88
C THR A 122 28.76 -7.13 12.59
N TYR A 123 28.64 -6.79 11.31
CA TYR A 123 28.22 -5.47 10.83
C TYR A 123 26.88 -5.54 10.11
N ALA A 124 26.08 -4.49 10.21
CA ALA A 124 24.90 -4.32 9.34
C ALA A 124 25.28 -3.44 8.14
N VAL A 125 25.00 -3.93 6.93
CA VAL A 125 25.19 -3.13 5.72
C VAL A 125 24.02 -2.16 5.55
N LEU A 126 24.33 -0.87 5.44
CA LEU A 126 23.37 0.21 5.24
C LEU A 126 23.67 0.95 3.93
N THR A 127 22.65 1.60 3.38
CA THR A 127 22.77 2.54 2.26
C THR A 127 22.48 3.95 2.76
N GLU A 128 23.17 4.95 2.19
CA GLU A 128 22.85 6.35 2.43
C GLU A 128 21.96 6.85 1.29
N GLN A 129 20.68 7.16 1.58
CA GLN A 129 19.72 7.53 0.54
C GLN A 129 19.20 8.96 0.72
N VAL A 130 18.94 9.62 -0.40
CA VAL A 130 18.27 10.93 -0.43
C VAL A 130 16.79 10.72 -0.12
N ARG A 131 16.33 11.26 1.01
CA ARG A 131 14.92 11.18 1.41
C ARG A 131 14.26 12.55 1.35
N VAL A 132 13.78 12.92 0.16
CA VAL A 132 13.00 14.16 -0.08
C VAL A 132 11.89 14.39 0.95
N PRO A 133 11.09 13.38 1.37
CA PRO A 133 10.05 13.58 2.38
C PRO A 133 10.56 14.05 3.75
N THR A 134 11.84 13.80 4.06
CA THR A 134 12.48 14.23 5.31
C THR A 134 13.53 15.33 5.10
N GLY A 135 13.82 15.70 3.84
CA GLY A 135 14.78 16.73 3.47
C GLY A 135 16.24 16.42 3.83
N ARG A 136 16.58 15.15 4.07
CA ARG A 136 17.93 14.75 4.52
C ARG A 136 18.41 13.46 3.84
N LEU A 137 19.73 13.24 3.93
CA LEU A 137 20.33 11.93 3.72
C LEU A 137 20.05 11.05 4.96
N VAL A 138 19.72 9.79 4.73
CA VAL A 138 19.38 8.83 5.79
C VAL A 138 20.17 7.56 5.56
N LEU A 139 20.80 7.06 6.63
CA LEU A 139 21.32 5.69 6.67
C LEU A 139 20.17 4.74 6.97
N GLU A 140 19.91 3.80 6.06
CA GLU A 140 18.84 2.82 6.19
C GLU A 140 19.23 1.48 5.58
N LEU A 141 18.42 0.46 5.84
CA LEU A 141 18.58 -0.83 5.20
C LEU A 141 18.21 -0.74 3.72
N PRO A 142 18.88 -1.49 2.84
CA PRO A 142 18.45 -1.61 1.45
C PRO A 142 16.98 -2.00 1.37
N ALA A 143 16.20 -1.32 0.54
CA ALA A 143 14.76 -1.49 0.50
C ALA A 143 14.16 -1.07 -0.84
N GLY A 144 13.15 -1.82 -1.29
CA GLY A 144 12.50 -1.57 -2.57
C GLY A 144 11.00 -1.85 -2.55
N MET A 145 10.34 -1.33 -3.58
CA MET A 145 8.91 -1.56 -3.81
C MET A 145 8.71 -2.84 -4.59
N LEU A 146 7.75 -3.66 -4.17
CA LEU A 146 7.40 -4.87 -4.89
C LEU A 146 6.48 -4.52 -6.06
N ASP A 147 6.70 -5.20 -7.19
CA ASP A 147 5.77 -5.15 -8.30
C ASP A 147 4.54 -5.99 -7.94
N ALA A 148 3.39 -5.32 -7.77
CA ALA A 148 2.16 -5.94 -7.28
C ALA A 148 1.65 -7.06 -8.20
N ASP A 149 2.06 -7.07 -9.48
CA ASP A 149 1.56 -7.99 -10.49
C ASP A 149 2.42 -9.25 -10.65
N LYS A 150 3.63 -9.28 -10.07
CA LYS A 150 4.59 -10.39 -10.27
C LYS A 150 4.69 -11.36 -9.10
N GLY A 151 4.27 -10.96 -7.90
CA GLY A 151 4.27 -11.83 -6.71
C GLY A 151 5.65 -12.32 -6.26
N ASP A 152 6.73 -11.86 -6.90
CA ASP A 152 8.10 -12.29 -6.62
C ASP A 152 8.74 -11.35 -5.59
N PHE A 153 8.37 -11.57 -4.33
CA PHE A 153 8.91 -10.84 -3.17
C PHE A 153 10.43 -10.96 -3.10
N VAL A 154 10.93 -12.19 -3.24
CA VAL A 154 12.33 -12.52 -2.98
C VAL A 154 13.21 -12.06 -4.14
N GLY A 155 12.80 -12.28 -5.40
CA GLY A 155 13.54 -11.79 -6.57
C GLY A 155 13.58 -10.26 -6.64
N THR A 156 12.54 -9.57 -6.17
CA THR A 156 12.60 -8.11 -6.03
C THR A 156 13.59 -7.69 -4.96
N ALA A 157 13.59 -8.33 -3.79
CA ALA A 157 14.52 -8.03 -2.70
C ALA A 157 16.00 -8.19 -3.12
N VAL A 158 16.32 -9.29 -3.82
CA VAL A 158 17.66 -9.55 -4.37
C VAL A 158 18.09 -8.43 -5.34
N ARG A 159 17.22 -8.11 -6.31
CA ARG A 159 17.51 -7.09 -7.32
C ARG A 159 17.78 -5.72 -6.69
N GLU A 160 16.97 -5.31 -5.72
CA GLU A 160 17.12 -4.00 -5.07
C GLU A 160 18.42 -3.93 -4.25
N VAL A 161 18.80 -5.02 -3.58
CA VAL A 161 20.11 -5.11 -2.90
C VAL A 161 21.26 -4.99 -3.88
N GLU A 162 21.21 -5.70 -5.01
CA GLU A 162 22.24 -5.63 -6.06
C GLU A 162 22.37 -4.20 -6.61
N GLU A 163 21.24 -3.54 -6.91
CA GLU A 163 21.20 -2.18 -7.44
C GLU A 163 21.75 -1.14 -6.44
N GLU A 164 21.45 -1.28 -5.14
CA GLU A 164 21.82 -0.27 -4.13
C GLU A 164 23.19 -0.52 -3.48
N THR A 165 23.64 -1.78 -3.40
CA THR A 165 24.87 -2.16 -2.67
C THR A 165 25.93 -2.82 -3.55
N GLY A 166 25.57 -3.33 -4.72
CA GLY A 166 26.44 -4.15 -5.57
C GLY A 166 26.67 -5.59 -5.07
N ILE A 167 26.06 -5.97 -3.94
CA ILE A 167 26.17 -7.32 -3.38
C ILE A 167 25.20 -8.24 -4.12
N HIS A 168 25.73 -9.32 -4.68
CA HIS A 168 24.93 -10.33 -5.36
C HIS A 168 24.46 -11.36 -4.34
N LEU A 169 23.15 -11.47 -4.16
CA LEU A 169 22.52 -12.42 -3.25
C LEU A 169 21.88 -13.56 -4.04
N THR A 170 21.94 -14.78 -3.50
CA THR A 170 21.15 -15.89 -4.03
C THR A 170 19.91 -16.11 -3.17
N LEU A 171 18.80 -16.48 -3.80
CA LEU A 171 17.53 -16.72 -3.12
C LEU A 171 17.64 -17.78 -2.00
N GLY A 172 18.51 -18.77 -2.19
CA GLY A 172 18.70 -19.85 -1.22
C GLY A 172 19.36 -19.41 0.08
N ASP A 173 20.04 -18.26 0.08
CA ASP A 173 20.73 -17.72 1.26
C ASP A 173 19.85 -16.75 2.06
N MET A 174 18.67 -16.41 1.53
CA MET A 174 17.75 -15.48 2.18
C MET A 174 16.90 -16.16 3.24
N VAL A 175 16.72 -15.47 4.36
CA VAL A 175 15.91 -15.94 5.48
C VAL A 175 14.73 -14.99 5.70
N ASP A 176 13.52 -15.54 5.71
CA ASP A 176 12.32 -14.77 6.03
C ASP A 176 12.27 -14.45 7.53
N LEU A 177 12.59 -13.20 7.86
CA LEU A 177 12.57 -12.75 9.25
C LEU A 177 11.18 -12.77 9.89
N THR A 178 10.11 -12.69 9.08
CA THR A 178 8.73 -12.74 9.60
C THR A 178 8.31 -14.15 10.00
N ALA A 179 8.95 -15.18 9.43
CA ALA A 179 8.73 -16.57 9.82
C ALA A 179 9.26 -16.90 11.23
N PHE A 180 10.13 -16.06 11.80
CA PHE A 180 10.61 -16.21 13.18
C PHE A 180 9.68 -15.62 14.24
N LEU A 181 8.51 -15.11 13.85
CA LEU A 181 7.52 -14.62 14.82
C LEU A 181 7.11 -15.75 15.77
N ASP A 182 7.44 -15.62 17.05
CA ASP A 182 7.12 -16.64 18.06
C ASP A 182 5.59 -16.71 18.29
N PRO A 183 4.93 -17.86 18.02
CA PRO A 183 3.50 -18.03 18.23
C PRO A 183 3.06 -17.78 19.69
N SER A 184 3.95 -17.94 20.67
CA SER A 184 3.69 -17.70 22.09
C SER A 184 3.37 -16.23 22.39
N THR A 185 3.80 -15.30 21.53
CA THR A 185 3.45 -13.88 21.61
C THR A 185 1.96 -13.63 21.31
N GLY A 186 1.25 -14.65 20.80
CA GLY A 186 -0.16 -14.58 20.42
C GLY A 186 -0.41 -13.69 19.21
N GLY A 187 0.63 -13.31 18.46
CA GLY A 187 0.49 -12.44 17.28
C GLY A 187 -0.19 -11.11 17.60
N ARG A 188 0.04 -10.56 18.80
CA ARG A 188 -0.67 -9.37 19.29
C ARG A 188 -0.41 -8.19 18.36
N VAL A 189 -1.49 -7.60 17.84
CA VAL A 189 -1.45 -6.35 17.09
C VAL A 189 -1.37 -5.20 18.08
N PHE A 190 -0.29 -4.44 18.03
CA PHE A 190 -0.15 -3.21 18.81
C PHE A 190 -0.60 -2.02 17.95
N PRO A 191 -1.69 -1.31 18.30
CA PRO A 191 -2.04 -0.10 17.59
C PRO A 191 -0.94 0.94 17.81
N SER A 192 -0.60 1.69 16.75
CA SER A 192 0.17 2.92 16.94
C SER A 192 -0.67 3.89 17.78
N PRO A 193 -0.09 4.54 18.82
CA PRO A 193 -0.76 5.59 19.58
C PRO A 193 -1.26 6.74 18.70
#